data_AF-A0A5S9M775-F1
#
_entry.id   AF-A0A5S9M775-F1
#
_cell.length_a   1.000
_cell.length_b   1.000
_cell.length_c   1.000
_cell.angle_alpha   90.00
_cell.angle_beta   90.00
_cell.angle_gamma   90.00
#
_symmetry.space_group_name_H-M   'P 1'
#
loop_
_entity.id
_entity.type
_entity.pdbx_description
1 polymer ?
#
loop_
_entity_poly.entity_id
_entity_poly.type
_entity_poly.pdbx_seq_one_letter_code
_entity_poly.pdbx_strand_id
1 'polypeptide(L)'
;MDSMRAEQLYKMPQCMNEYDDLEEVLFCSPIYMEIKQIINETQKHFAKENISQMKAVAQHKKLIQTLKDHQVRPILLPANERFPEQVFTRDIGFTIGQTLFVSSMAAPVRQGENNT
;
A
#
# COMPACT_ATOMS: atom_id res chain seq x y z
N MET A 1 6.60 30.46 -29.81
CA MET A 1 5.62 29.91 -28.84
C MET A 1 6.27 28.68 -28.25
N ASP A 2 7.11 28.93 -27.25
CA ASP A 2 7.98 27.93 -26.66
C ASP A 2 7.19 26.83 -25.98
N SER A 3 7.54 25.60 -26.34
CA SER A 3 7.05 24.39 -25.74
C SER A 3 7.54 24.30 -24.30
N MET A 4 6.76 24.82 -23.35
CA MET A 4 6.86 24.40 -21.96
C MET A 4 6.29 22.98 -21.84
N ARG A 5 7.06 21.98 -22.29
CA ARG A 5 6.92 20.63 -21.74
C ARG A 5 7.55 20.71 -20.36
N ALA A 6 6.70 20.91 -19.35
CA ALA A 6 7.10 20.67 -17.97
C ALA A 6 7.59 19.22 -17.89
N GLU A 7 8.91 19.04 -17.84
CA GLU A 7 9.49 17.83 -17.30
C GLU A 7 8.92 17.72 -15.89
N GLN A 8 7.98 16.80 -15.73
CA GLN A 8 7.49 16.42 -14.42
C GLN A 8 8.69 15.77 -13.73
N LEU A 9 9.46 16.58 -12.99
CA LEU A 9 10.57 16.14 -12.15
C LEU A 9 10.04 15.01 -11.28
N TYR A 10 10.42 13.77 -11.61
CA TYR A 10 10.13 12.62 -10.78
C TYR A 10 10.92 12.81 -9.48
N LYS A 11 10.25 13.30 -8.43
CA LYS A 11 10.80 13.33 -7.07
C LYS A 11 11.11 11.88 -6.70
N MET A 12 12.37 11.60 -6.36
CA MET A 12 12.77 10.31 -5.83
C MET A 12 12.03 10.07 -4.51
N PRO A 13 11.50 8.85 -4.26
CA PRO A 13 10.89 8.54 -2.99
C PRO A 13 11.92 8.68 -1.86
N GLN A 14 11.54 9.37 -0.79
CA GLN A 14 12.39 9.55 0.38
C GLN A 14 11.59 9.50 1.69
N CYS A 15 12.23 8.98 2.74
CA CYS A 15 11.72 8.96 4.10
C CYS A 15 12.91 9.15 5.05
N MET A 16 13.01 10.33 5.67
CA MET A 16 14.14 10.69 6.54
C MET A 16 13.90 10.30 8.00
N ASN A 17 12.64 10.23 8.42
CA ASN A 17 12.21 9.79 9.74
C ASN A 17 10.71 9.42 9.70
N GLU A 18 10.20 8.93 10.82
CA GLU A 18 8.83 8.42 10.98
C GLU A 18 7.86 9.47 11.58
N TYR A 19 8.28 10.72 11.78
CA TYR A 19 7.55 11.72 12.58
C TYR A 19 7.23 13.03 11.85
N ASP A 20 8.02 13.39 10.84
CA ASP A 20 7.80 14.59 10.03
C ASP A 20 6.52 14.46 9.20
N ASP A 21 6.06 15.60 8.67
CA ASP A 21 4.87 15.67 7.84
C ASP A 21 4.96 14.71 6.63
N LEU A 22 3.93 13.87 6.48
CA LEU A 22 3.86 12.91 5.39
C LEU A 22 3.38 13.61 4.10
N GLU A 23 4.25 13.73 3.10
CA GLU A 23 3.86 14.34 1.80
C GLU A 23 3.14 13.33 0.88
N GLU A 24 3.67 12.10 0.79
CA GLU A 24 3.21 11.08 -0.15
C GLU A 24 3.26 9.69 0.47
N VAL A 25 2.29 8.84 0.13
CA VAL A 25 2.23 7.49 0.66
C VAL A 25 1.59 6.53 -0.34
N LEU A 26 2.16 5.32 -0.42
CA LEU A 26 1.74 4.29 -1.33
C LEU A 26 0.76 3.32 -0.65
N PHE A 27 -0.37 3.08 -1.31
CA PHE A 27 -1.43 2.18 -0.87
C PHE A 27 -1.85 1.23 -1.99
N CYS A 28 -2.55 0.16 -1.62
CA CYS A 28 -3.23 -0.74 -2.55
C CYS A 28 -4.65 -0.98 -2.04
N SER A 29 -5.62 -1.03 -2.95
CA SER A 29 -7.02 -1.24 -2.57
C SER A 29 -7.22 -2.63 -1.92
N PRO A 30 -8.00 -2.74 -0.83
CA PRO A 30 -8.33 -4.03 -0.21
C PRO A 30 -9.45 -4.78 -0.94
N ILE A 31 -9.71 -4.48 -2.22
CA ILE A 31 -10.84 -5.05 -2.96
C ILE A 31 -10.77 -6.57 -3.10
N TYR A 32 -9.56 -7.14 -3.07
CA TYR A 32 -9.31 -8.58 -3.10
C TYR A 32 -8.81 -9.13 -1.77
N MET A 33 -8.91 -8.34 -0.69
CA MET A 33 -8.42 -8.75 0.62
C MET A 33 -9.28 -9.89 1.18
N GLU A 34 -8.64 -10.96 1.63
CA GLU A 34 -9.28 -12.10 2.28
C GLU A 34 -8.24 -12.98 3.01
N ILE A 35 -8.68 -13.75 4.00
CA ILE A 35 -7.83 -14.71 4.70
C ILE A 35 -7.79 -16.02 3.90
N LYS A 36 -6.89 -16.13 2.92
CA LYS A 36 -6.63 -17.41 2.20
C LYS A 36 -5.79 -18.39 3.00
N GLN A 37 -4.83 -17.86 3.75
CA GLN A 37 -3.91 -18.63 4.58
C GLN A 37 -3.69 -17.85 5.89
N ILE A 38 -3.73 -18.54 7.03
CA ILE A 38 -3.43 -17.91 8.31
C ILE A 38 -1.91 -17.70 8.40
N ILE A 39 -1.47 -16.44 8.34
CA ILE A 39 -0.06 -16.05 8.43
C ILE A 39 0.24 -15.20 9.68
N ASN A 40 -0.77 -14.84 10.48
CA ASN A 40 -0.59 -14.13 11.75
C ASN A 40 -1.72 -14.45 12.76
N GLU A 41 -1.52 -14.04 14.03
CA GLU A 41 -2.47 -14.30 15.12
C GLU A 41 -3.82 -13.56 14.95
N THR A 42 -3.82 -12.38 14.33
CA THR A 42 -5.07 -11.64 14.04
C THR A 42 -5.93 -12.43 13.06
N GLN A 43 -5.34 -12.94 11.98
CA GLN A 43 -6.04 -13.78 11.01
C GLN A 43 -6.51 -15.09 11.64
N LYS A 44 -5.74 -15.68 12.56
CA LYS A 44 -6.16 -16.88 13.30
C LYS A 44 -7.44 -16.64 14.10
N HIS A 45 -7.57 -15.46 14.72
CA HIS A 45 -8.77 -15.08 15.44
C HIS A 45 -9.98 -14.93 14.51
N PHE A 46 -9.80 -14.29 13.35
CA PHE A 46 -10.89 -13.98 12.39
C PHE A 46 -11.07 -15.01 11.27
N ALA A 47 -10.34 -16.14 11.28
CA ALA A 47 -10.32 -17.09 10.18
C ALA A 47 -11.71 -17.67 9.84
N LYS A 48 -12.62 -17.71 10.82
CA LYS A 48 -13.99 -18.20 10.65
C LYS A 48 -14.91 -17.16 10.01
N GLU A 49 -14.79 -15.88 10.39
CA GLU A 49 -15.62 -14.81 9.82
C GLU A 49 -15.07 -14.27 8.49
N ASN A 50 -13.75 -14.38 8.29
CA ASN A 50 -13.00 -13.77 7.19
C ASN A 50 -13.24 -12.24 7.14
N ILE A 51 -12.91 -11.61 6.01
CA ILE A 51 -12.91 -10.16 5.85
C ILE A 51 -14.10 -9.74 5.00
N SER A 52 -14.85 -8.76 5.50
CA SER A 52 -15.87 -8.09 4.69
C SER A 52 -15.20 -7.08 3.75
N GLN A 53 -14.96 -7.49 2.50
CA GLN A 53 -14.34 -6.64 1.47
C GLN A 53 -15.07 -5.30 1.29
N MET A 54 -16.41 -5.31 1.33
CA MET A 54 -17.20 -4.07 1.26
C MET A 54 -16.86 -3.10 2.40
N LYS A 55 -16.79 -3.61 3.64
CA LYS A 55 -16.41 -2.78 4.81
C LYS A 55 -14.97 -2.31 4.70
N ALA A 56 -14.05 -3.19 4.30
CA ALA A 56 -12.63 -2.86 4.13
C ALA A 56 -12.42 -1.75 3.08
N VAL A 57 -13.06 -1.86 1.91
CA VAL A 57 -13.01 -0.85 0.85
C VAL A 57 -13.61 0.48 1.33
N ALA A 58 -14.72 0.47 2.06
CA ALA A 58 -15.32 1.68 2.61
C ALA A 58 -14.40 2.37 3.64
N GLN A 59 -13.79 1.59 4.53
CA GLN A 59 -12.83 2.08 5.52
C GLN A 59 -11.56 2.64 4.86
N HIS A 60 -11.02 1.93 3.87
CA HIS A 60 -9.86 2.38 3.10
C HIS A 60 -10.17 3.69 2.36
N LYS A 61 -11.33 3.83 1.72
CA LYS A 61 -11.74 5.10 1.09
C LYS A 61 -11.78 6.25 2.09
N LYS A 62 -12.25 6.00 3.32
CA LYS A 62 -12.25 7.01 4.39
C LYS A 62 -10.83 7.41 4.79
N LEU A 63 -9.91 6.44 4.94
CA LEU A 63 -8.49 6.71 5.20
C LEU A 63 -7.87 7.59 4.10
N ILE A 64 -8.06 7.22 2.83
CA ILE A 64 -7.57 7.98 1.68
C ILE A 64 -8.12 9.41 1.67
N GLN A 65 -9.40 9.59 2.01
CA GLN A 65 -10.00 10.91 2.09
C GLN A 65 -9.38 11.74 3.22
N THR A 66 -9.23 11.16 4.42
CA THR A 66 -8.61 11.83 5.56
C THR A 66 -7.18 12.30 5.24
N LEU A 67 -6.38 11.48 4.56
CA LEU A 67 -5.04 11.85 4.13
C LEU A 67 -5.05 13.02 3.14
N LYS A 68 -5.94 12.99 2.15
CA LYS A 68 -6.12 14.09 1.19
C LYS A 68 -6.54 15.39 1.88
N ASP A 69 -7.44 15.31 2.86
CA ASP A 69 -7.88 16.48 3.65
C ASP A 69 -6.71 17.11 4.43
N HIS A 70 -5.68 16.32 4.76
CA HIS A 70 -4.43 16.75 5.38
C HIS A 70 -3.32 17.02 4.36
N GLN A 71 -3.65 17.22 3.08
CA GLN A 71 -2.72 17.55 1.99
C GLN A 71 -1.65 16.47 1.70
N VAL A 72 -1.82 15.26 2.24
CA VAL A 72 -1.02 14.09 1.88
C VAL A 72 -1.50 13.54 0.54
N ARG A 73 -0.59 13.19 -0.37
CA ARG A 73 -0.91 12.58 -1.67
C ARG A 73 -0.84 11.05 -1.61
N PRO A 74 -1.97 10.34 -1.69
CA PRO A 74 -1.97 8.89 -1.76
C PRO A 74 -1.73 8.41 -3.20
N ILE A 75 -0.79 7.50 -3.38
CA ILE A 75 -0.51 6.79 -4.65
C ILE A 75 -1.12 5.39 -4.53
N LEU A 76 -2.00 5.02 -5.46
CA LEU A 76 -2.68 3.72 -5.44
C LEU A 76 -2.05 2.78 -6.46
N LEU A 77 -1.47 1.68 -5.98
CA LEU A 77 -1.10 0.55 -6.79
C LEU A 77 -2.35 -0.19 -7.29
N PRO A 78 -2.28 -0.80 -8.50
CA PRO A 78 -3.33 -1.67 -8.98
C PRO A 78 -3.43 -2.91 -8.10
N ALA A 79 -4.62 -3.18 -7.57
CA ALA A 79 -4.88 -4.39 -6.81
C ALA A 79 -4.96 -5.61 -7.73
N ASN A 80 -4.44 -6.75 -7.26
CA ASN A 80 -4.46 -8.01 -8.00
C ASN A 80 -5.14 -9.11 -7.17
N GLU A 81 -6.12 -9.79 -7.76
CA GLU A 81 -6.90 -10.86 -7.10
C GLU A 81 -6.06 -12.07 -6.63
N ARG A 82 -4.86 -12.23 -7.20
CA ARG A 82 -3.91 -13.25 -6.79
C ARG A 82 -3.27 -12.96 -5.43
N PHE A 83 -3.24 -11.70 -5.00
CA PHE A 83 -2.49 -11.24 -3.83
C PHE A 83 -3.42 -10.63 -2.78
N PRO A 84 -4.05 -11.46 -1.92
CA PRO A 84 -5.01 -10.98 -0.92
C PRO A 84 -4.38 -10.12 0.19
N GLU A 85 -3.06 -10.20 0.37
CA GLU A 85 -2.30 -9.42 1.36
C GLU A 85 -1.67 -8.15 0.77
N GLN A 86 -1.85 -7.85 -0.52
CA GLN A 86 -1.20 -6.72 -1.22
C GLN A 86 -1.57 -5.34 -0.65
N VAL A 87 -2.69 -5.24 0.07
CA VAL A 87 -3.09 -4.03 0.83
C VAL A 87 -2.02 -3.60 1.84
N PHE A 88 -1.21 -4.55 2.35
CA PHE A 88 -0.11 -4.30 3.27
C PHE A 88 1.16 -3.88 2.52
N THR A 89 1.09 -2.74 1.84
CA THR A 89 2.15 -2.21 0.98
C THR A 89 3.49 -1.99 1.68
N ARG A 90 3.46 -1.72 3.00
CA ARG A 90 4.65 -1.56 3.84
C ARG A 90 5.60 -2.75 3.77
N ASP A 91 5.06 -3.96 3.71
CA ASP A 91 5.88 -5.17 3.70
C ASP A 91 6.50 -5.40 2.32
N ILE A 92 5.80 -5.00 1.25
CA ILE A 92 6.24 -5.15 -0.14
C ILE A 92 7.46 -4.26 -0.42
N GLY A 93 7.41 -3.01 0.04
CA GLY A 93 8.53 -2.10 -0.08
C GLY A 93 8.44 -0.92 0.89
N PHE A 94 9.61 -0.38 1.21
CA PHE A 94 9.75 0.73 2.15
C PHE A 94 10.96 1.59 1.77
N THR A 95 10.93 2.85 2.20
CA THR A 95 11.98 3.81 1.90
C THR A 95 12.76 4.12 3.17
N ILE A 96 14.09 4.11 3.10
CA ILE A 96 14.98 4.62 4.16
C ILE A 96 15.92 5.64 3.53
N GLY A 97 15.90 6.88 4.04
CA GLY A 97 16.59 7.99 3.39
C GLY A 97 16.04 8.20 2.00
N GLN A 98 16.89 8.10 0.97
CA GLN A 98 16.52 8.24 -0.44
C GLN A 98 16.52 6.89 -1.18
N THR A 99 16.53 5.78 -0.44
CA THR A 99 16.63 4.44 -1.00
C THR A 99 15.33 3.68 -0.81
N LEU A 100 14.74 3.22 -1.91
CA LEU A 100 13.62 2.28 -1.91
C LEU A 100 14.15 0.84 -1.80
N PHE A 101 13.65 0.11 -0.82
CA PHE A 101 13.88 -1.31 -0.65
C PHE A 101 12.65 -2.08 -1.09
N VAL A 102 12.86 -3.12 -1.89
CA VAL A 102 11.82 -4.06 -2.30
C VAL A 102 12.09 -5.38 -1.59
N SER A 103 11.12 -5.83 -0.81
CA SER A 103 11.27 -6.98 0.07
C SER A 103 11.03 -8.29 -0.67
N SER A 104 11.72 -9.34 -0.25
CA SER A 104 11.41 -10.72 -0.67
C SER A 104 10.39 -11.34 0.30
N MET A 105 9.25 -11.79 -0.22
CA MET A 105 8.15 -12.28 0.60
C MET A 105 8.38 -13.72 1.06
N ALA A 106 8.42 -13.95 2.38
CA ALA A 106 8.66 -15.27 2.97
C ALA A 106 7.43 -16.19 2.89
N ALA A 107 6.22 -15.65 3.11
CA ALA A 107 4.99 -16.42 3.10
C ALA A 107 4.57 -16.73 1.64
N PRO A 108 4.26 -18.00 1.29
CA PRO A 108 3.87 -18.38 -0.07
C PRO A 108 2.69 -17.57 -0.62
N VAL A 109 1.69 -17.26 0.21
CA VAL A 109 0.52 -16.46 -0.17
C VAL A 109 0.87 -15.03 -0.63
N ARG A 110 2.08 -14.55 -0.32
CA ARG A 110 2.57 -13.21 -0.63
C ARG A 110 3.61 -13.17 -1.75
N GLN A 111 4.10 -14.33 -2.21
CA GLN A 111 5.13 -14.37 -3.24
C GLN A 111 4.63 -13.75 -4.55
N GLY A 112 5.40 -12.81 -5.11
CA GLY A 112 5.07 -12.10 -6.35
C GLY A 112 4.42 -10.72 -6.13
N GLU A 113 4.03 -10.36 -4.91
CA GLU A 113 3.53 -9.01 -4.58
C GLU A 113 4.53 -7.90 -4.96
N ASN A 114 5.82 -8.20 -4.89
CA ASN A 114 6.93 -7.30 -5.21
C ASN A 114 7.18 -7.08 -6.71
N ASN A 115 6.46 -7.78 -7.59
CA ASN A 115 6.57 -7.66 -9.05
C ASN A 115 5.41 -6.82 -9.65
N THR A 116 4.88 -5.87 -8.87
CA THR A 116 3.73 -5.03 -9.24
C THR A 116 4.15 -3.80 -10.03
#